data_AF-A0A1F6W5C9-F1
#
_entry.id   AF-A0A1F6W5C9-F1
#
_cell.length_a   1.000
_cell.length_b   1.000
_cell.length_c   1.000
_cell.angle_alpha   90.00
_cell.angle_beta   90.00
_cell.angle_gamma   90.00
#
_symmetry.space_group_name_H-M   'P 1'
#
loop_
_entity.id
_entity.type
_entity.pdbx_description
1 polymer ?
#
loop_
_entity_poly.entity_id
_entity_poly.type
_entity_poly.pdbx_seq_one_letter_code
_entity_poly.pdbx_strand_id
1 'polypeptide(L)'
;MNHLKIKTKKETATGFIALMSAIIISAILLLIVTNLSLTGFYRRSNVLDSELKEKSSALAEACIESARLILATDNSFIGNDTVNVGIEICDYKISSGGKIVAHGVAKNAHTFYEAVVNTNIKTIPIISFKELAISP
;
A
#
# COMPACT_ATOMS: atom_id res chain seq x y z
N MET A 1 65.82 53.41 32.10
CA MET A 1 64.69 52.57 32.55
C MET A 1 63.56 52.74 31.54
N ASN A 2 63.60 52.01 30.41
CA ASN A 2 62.65 52.20 29.31
C ASN A 2 61.90 50.90 29.04
N HIS A 3 60.60 50.91 29.35
CA HIS A 3 59.67 49.82 29.12
C HIS A 3 59.12 49.88 27.68
N LEU A 4 59.66 49.05 26.79
CA LEU A 4 59.07 48.78 25.48
C LEU A 4 57.96 47.72 25.63
N LYS A 5 56.70 48.17 25.67
CA LYS A 5 55.52 47.30 25.59
C LYS A 5 55.28 46.90 24.13
N ILE A 6 55.57 45.65 23.78
CA ILE A 6 55.20 45.06 22.49
C ILE A 6 53.71 44.68 22.56
N LYS A 7 52.86 45.34 21.77
CA LYS A 7 51.45 44.95 21.57
C LYS A 7 51.39 43.82 20.55
N THR A 8 51.16 42.60 21.00
CA THR A 8 50.80 41.46 20.14
C THR A 8 49.40 41.67 19.55
N LYS A 9 49.34 41.83 18.22
CA LYS A 9 48.10 41.90 17.44
C LYS A 9 47.52 40.49 17.33
N LYS A 10 46.45 40.21 18.09
CA LYS A 10 45.73 38.92 18.06
C LYS A 10 45.11 38.73 16.67
N GLU A 11 45.56 37.73 15.92
CA GLU A 11 45.05 37.39 14.60
C GLU A 11 43.56 37.06 14.63
N THR A 12 42.82 37.56 13.66
CA THR A 12 41.37 37.48 13.49
C THR A 12 40.86 36.09 13.06
N ALA A 13 41.62 35.03 13.31
CA ALA A 13 41.32 33.67 12.87
C ALA A 13 40.12 33.04 13.62
N THR A 14 39.82 33.48 14.84
CA THR A 14 38.74 32.92 15.66
C THR A 14 37.35 33.15 15.08
N GLY A 15 37.11 34.27 14.41
CA GLY A 15 35.80 34.56 13.79
C GLY A 15 35.53 33.69 12.56
N PHE A 16 36.56 33.43 11.76
CA PHE A 16 36.46 32.57 10.58
C PHE A 16 36.17 31.11 10.95
N ILE A 17 36.83 30.59 12.00
CA ILE A 17 36.63 29.23 12.50
C ILE A 17 35.21 29.04 13.05
N ALA A 18 34.66 30.04 13.76
CA ALA A 18 33.31 29.99 14.28
C ALA A 18 32.26 29.93 13.14
N LEU A 19 32.46 30.74 12.10
CA LEU A 19 31.56 30.78 10.94
C LEU A 19 31.62 29.49 10.13
N MET A 20 32.83 28.96 9.89
CA MET A 20 32.98 27.69 9.18
C MET A 20 32.39 26.51 9.96
N SER A 21 32.57 26.48 11.28
CA SER A 21 31.94 25.47 12.15
C SER A 21 30.42 25.53 12.07
N ALA A 22 29.83 26.74 12.10
CA ALA A 22 28.39 26.90 11.98
C ALA A 22 27.85 26.37 10.63
N ILE A 23 28.54 26.69 9.53
CA ILE A 23 28.17 26.19 8.19
C ILE A 23 28.23 24.67 8.14
N ILE A 24 29.30 24.07 8.66
CA ILE A 24 29.48 22.61 8.66
C ILE A 24 28.39 21.93 9.49
N ILE A 25 28.10 22.44 10.69
CA ILE A 25 27.05 21.89 11.56
C ILE A 25 25.69 22.02 10.89
N SER A 26 25.37 23.18 10.31
CA SER A 26 24.13 23.39 9.57
C SER A 26 24.00 22.43 8.38
N ALA A 27 25.07 22.21 7.62
CA ALA A 27 25.07 21.28 6.50
C ALA A 27 24.82 19.83 6.95
N ILE A 28 25.45 19.40 8.06
CA ILE A 28 25.24 18.07 8.63
C ILE A 28 23.79 17.90 9.11
N LEU A 29 23.26 18.90 9.83
CA LEU A 29 21.87 18.87 10.30
C LEU A 29 20.88 18.80 9.14
N LEU A 30 21.12 19.56 8.06
CA LEU A 30 20.29 19.52 6.85
C LEU A 30 20.30 18.14 6.20
N LEU A 31 21.46 17.50 6.11
CA LEU A 31 21.57 16.13 5.58
C LEU A 31 20.79 15.13 6.43
N ILE A 32 20.88 15.21 7.76
CA ILE A 32 20.14 14.29 8.64
C ILE A 32 18.62 14.48 8.47
N VAL A 33 18.14 15.73 8.51
CA VAL A 33 16.70 16.03 8.40
C VAL A 33 16.15 15.55 7.06
N THR A 34 16.84 15.84 5.95
CA THR A 34 16.38 15.45 4.62
C THR A 34 16.27 13.93 4.46
N ASN A 35 17.25 13.17 4.94
CA ASN A 35 17.21 11.70 4.91
C ASN A 35 16.06 11.13 5.75
N LEU A 36 15.83 11.67 6.95
CA LEU A 36 14.72 11.27 7.81
C LEU A 36 13.35 11.60 7.19
N SER A 37 13.21 12.79 6.60
CA SER A 37 11.97 13.21 5.92
C SER A 37 11.65 12.31 4.72
N LEU A 38 12.64 11.99 3.89
CA LEU A 38 12.46 11.05 2.77
C LEU A 38 12.04 9.67 3.28
N THR A 39 12.74 9.14 4.30
CA THR A 39 12.43 7.82 4.86
C THR A 39 11.00 7.76 5.41
N GLY A 40 10.56 8.80 6.13
CA GLY A 40 9.20 8.91 6.64
C GLY A 40 8.15 8.95 5.52
N PHE A 41 8.45 9.67 4.43
CA PHE A 41 7.56 9.75 3.26
C PHE A 41 7.41 8.39 2.55
N TYR A 42 8.50 7.68 2.32
CA TYR A 42 8.47 6.35 1.70
C TYR A 42 7.77 5.30 2.57
N ARG A 43 7.99 5.32 3.89
CA ARG A 43 7.27 4.45 4.84
C ARG A 43 5.75 4.62 4.73
N ARG A 44 5.27 5.86 4.64
CA ARG A 44 3.83 6.16 4.50
C ARG A 44 3.25 5.64 3.19
N SER A 45 4.01 5.73 2.10
CA SER A 45 3.59 5.22 0.79
C SER A 45 3.44 3.70 0.80
N ASN A 46 4.40 2.99 1.39
CA ASN A 46 4.33 1.53 1.52
C ASN A 46 3.14 1.05 2.37
N VAL A 47 2.78 1.81 3.42
CA VAL A 47 1.58 1.50 4.22
C VAL A 47 0.31 1.71 3.40
N LEU A 48 0.22 2.79 2.61
CA LEU A 48 -0.93 3.04 1.74
C LEU A 48 -1.11 1.95 0.68
N ASP A 49 -0.01 1.47 0.09
CA ASP A 49 -0.08 0.40 -0.91
C ASP A 49 -0.54 -0.92 -0.30
N SER A 50 -0.07 -1.24 0.91
CA SER A 50 -0.52 -2.42 1.67
C SER A 50 -2.01 -2.33 1.99
N GLU A 51 -2.47 -1.18 2.46
CA GLU A 51 -3.88 -0.92 2.78
C GLU A 51 -4.77 -1.01 1.53
N LEU A 52 -4.33 -0.47 0.39
CA LEU A 52 -5.09 -0.57 -0.85
C LEU A 52 -5.17 -2.02 -1.33
N LYS A 53 -4.09 -2.79 -1.20
CA LYS A 53 -4.10 -4.23 -1.54
C LYS A 53 -5.02 -5.04 -0.61
N GLU A 54 -5.03 -4.72 0.67
CA GLU A 54 -5.93 -5.35 1.63
C GLU A 54 -7.39 -5.02 1.32
N LYS A 55 -7.69 -3.77 0.95
CA LYS A 55 -9.03 -3.37 0.51
C LYS A 55 -9.48 -4.07 -0.76
N SER A 56 -8.64 -4.14 -1.79
CA SER A 56 -9.00 -4.84 -3.03
C SER A 56 -9.20 -6.34 -2.80
N SER A 57 -8.43 -6.94 -1.89
CA SER A 57 -8.62 -8.32 -1.43
C SER A 57 -9.97 -8.52 -0.75
N ALA A 58 -10.31 -7.69 0.24
CA ALA A 58 -11.60 -7.77 0.92
C ALA A 58 -12.80 -7.56 -0.03
N LEU A 59 -12.68 -6.66 -1.01
CA LEU A 59 -13.69 -6.46 -2.06
C LEU A 59 -13.87 -7.71 -2.93
N ALA A 60 -12.77 -8.32 -3.36
CA ALA A 60 -12.83 -9.54 -4.17
C ALA A 60 -13.47 -10.70 -3.39
N GLU A 61 -13.18 -10.82 -2.09
CA GLU A 61 -13.80 -11.80 -1.20
C GLU A 61 -15.32 -11.55 -1.04
N ALA A 62 -15.73 -10.30 -0.84
CA ALA A 62 -17.14 -9.93 -0.78
C ALA A 62 -17.89 -10.27 -2.08
N CYS A 63 -17.24 -10.13 -3.24
CA CYS A 63 -17.80 -10.54 -4.52
C CYS A 63 -17.96 -12.07 -4.64
N ILE A 64 -17.05 -12.86 -4.08
CA ILE A 64 -17.20 -14.32 -4.02
C ILE A 64 -18.41 -14.70 -3.16
N GLU A 65 -18.59 -14.07 -2.01
CA GLU A 65 -19.76 -14.29 -1.16
C GLU A 65 -21.07 -13.91 -1.86
N SER A 66 -21.07 -12.79 -2.59
CA SER A 66 -22.22 -12.33 -3.37
C SER A 66 -22.57 -13.31 -4.50
N ALA A 67 -21.56 -13.79 -5.24
CA ALA A 67 -21.72 -14.82 -6.24
C ALA A 67 -22.24 -16.14 -5.63
N ARG A 68 -21.76 -16.51 -4.43
CA ARG A 68 -22.21 -17.70 -3.71
C ARG A 68 -23.67 -17.59 -3.26
N LEU A 69 -24.11 -16.40 -2.87
CA LEU A 69 -25.51 -16.14 -2.53
C LEU A 69 -26.43 -16.31 -3.75
N ILE A 70 -25.97 -15.89 -4.93
CA ILE A 70 -26.71 -16.10 -6.18
C ILE A 70 -26.79 -17.57 -6.52
N LEU A 71 -25.69 -18.32 -6.41
CA LEU A 71 -25.70 -19.77 -6.57
C LEU A 71 -26.60 -20.49 -5.55
N ALA A 72 -26.77 -19.92 -4.35
CA ALA A 72 -27.70 -20.44 -3.36
C ALA A 72 -29.17 -20.25 -3.74
N THR A 73 -29.46 -19.26 -4.58
CA THR A 73 -30.81 -18.96 -5.09
C THR A 73 -31.08 -19.66 -6.41
N ASP A 74 -30.13 -19.60 -7.34
CA ASP A 74 -30.12 -20.29 -8.63
C ASP A 74 -28.78 -21.02 -8.82
N ASN A 75 -28.80 -22.32 -8.52
CA ASN A 75 -27.63 -23.19 -8.58
C ASN A 75 -27.10 -23.42 -10.00
N SER A 76 -27.88 -23.05 -11.02
CA SER A 76 -27.52 -23.19 -12.43
C SER A 76 -27.08 -21.87 -13.07
N PHE A 77 -27.02 -20.78 -12.30
CA PHE A 77 -26.60 -19.49 -12.81
C PHE A 77 -25.18 -19.53 -13.34
N ILE A 78 -25.01 -19.10 -14.59
CA ILE A 78 -23.73 -18.91 -15.27
C ILE A 78 -23.78 -17.52 -15.88
N GLY A 79 -22.81 -16.69 -15.55
CA GLY A 79 -22.80 -15.31 -15.98
C GLY A 79 -21.78 -14.48 -15.22
N ASN A 80 -21.80 -13.19 -15.48
CA ASN A 80 -20.99 -12.20 -14.80
C ASN A 80 -21.86 -11.06 -14.31
N ASP A 81 -21.45 -10.43 -13.23
CA ASP A 81 -22.11 -9.24 -12.71
C ASP A 81 -21.10 -8.35 -11.99
N THR A 82 -21.51 -7.10 -11.75
CA THR A 82 -20.74 -6.09 -11.05
C THR A 82 -21.48 -5.71 -9.77
N VAL A 83 -20.83 -5.92 -8.63
CA VAL A 83 -21.33 -5.52 -7.32
C VAL A 83 -20.72 -4.17 -6.95
N ASN A 84 -21.59 -3.23 -6.59
CA ASN A 84 -21.17 -1.93 -6.10
C ASN A 84 -21.09 -1.92 -4.57
N VAL A 85 -19.90 -1.71 -4.03
CA VAL A 85 -19.62 -1.65 -2.59
C VAL A 85 -19.26 -0.21 -2.23
N GLY A 86 -20.30 0.60 -2.03
CA GLY A 86 -20.15 2.03 -1.74
C GLY A 86 -19.69 2.82 -2.97
N ILE A 87 -18.40 3.16 -3.01
CA ILE A 87 -17.76 3.88 -4.15
C ILE A 87 -16.82 2.98 -4.96
N GLU A 88 -16.59 1.75 -4.49
CA GLU A 88 -15.70 0.78 -5.11
C GLU A 88 -16.53 -0.30 -5.80
N ILE A 89 -15.98 -0.88 -6.85
CA ILE A 89 -16.64 -1.92 -7.64
C ILE A 89 -15.87 -3.22 -7.52
N CYS A 90 -16.62 -4.32 -7.52
CA CYS A 90 -16.05 -5.64 -7.72
C CYS A 90 -16.86 -6.39 -8.77
N ASP A 91 -16.19 -7.13 -9.62
CA ASP A 91 -16.79 -7.94 -10.66
C ASP A 91 -16.64 -9.41 -10.29
N TYR A 92 -17.64 -10.22 -10.60
CA TYR A 92 -17.50 -11.68 -10.52
C TYR A 92 -17.99 -12.35 -11.79
N LYS A 93 -17.45 -13.54 -12.04
CA LYS A 93 -17.83 -14.43 -13.13
C LYS A 93 -18.02 -15.83 -12.59
N ILE A 94 -19.21 -16.37 -12.77
CA ILE A 94 -19.57 -17.74 -12.46
C ILE A 94 -19.51 -18.57 -13.74
N SER A 95 -18.76 -19.66 -13.71
CA SER A 95 -18.63 -20.63 -14.79
C SER A 95 -19.19 -21.99 -14.38
N SER A 96 -19.44 -22.85 -15.37
CA SER A 96 -19.92 -24.22 -15.14
C SER A 96 -19.08 -24.96 -14.10
N GLY A 97 -19.72 -25.73 -13.22
CA GLY A 97 -19.05 -26.52 -12.18
C GLY A 97 -18.74 -25.75 -10.89
N GLY A 98 -19.41 -24.62 -10.64
CA GLY A 98 -19.27 -23.86 -9.39
C GLY A 98 -17.96 -23.08 -9.30
N LYS A 99 -17.34 -22.76 -10.43
CA LYS A 99 -16.12 -21.92 -10.47
C LYS A 99 -16.52 -20.45 -10.46
N ILE A 100 -16.04 -19.71 -9.48
CA ILE A 100 -16.25 -18.29 -9.28
C ILE A 100 -14.91 -17.58 -9.42
N VAL A 101 -14.81 -16.62 -10.32
CA VAL A 101 -13.66 -15.71 -10.42
C VAL A 101 -14.14 -14.33 -10.02
N ALA A 102 -13.52 -13.72 -9.03
CA ALA A 102 -13.83 -12.38 -8.57
C ALA A 102 -12.66 -11.43 -8.79
N HIS A 103 -12.97 -10.18 -9.06
CA HIS A 103 -12.04 -9.10 -9.29
C HIS A 103 -12.45 -7.90 -8.43
N GLY A 104 -11.64 -7.57 -7.42
CA GLY A 104 -11.82 -6.38 -6.59
C GLY A 104 -10.94 -5.23 -7.05
N VAL A 105 -11.51 -4.03 -7.17
CA VAL A 105 -10.79 -2.81 -7.54
C VAL A 105 -10.89 -1.77 -6.43
N ALA A 106 -9.77 -1.50 -5.76
CA ALA A 106 -9.64 -0.42 -4.79
C ALA A 106 -8.66 0.64 -5.33
N LYS A 107 -9.19 1.67 -5.98
CA LYS A 107 -8.40 2.69 -6.71
C LYS A 107 -7.51 2.07 -7.80
N ASN A 108 -6.21 1.87 -7.51
CA ASN A 108 -5.22 1.27 -8.40
C ASN A 108 -4.76 -0.13 -7.94
N ALA A 109 -5.32 -0.65 -6.85
CA ALA A 109 -5.06 -2.01 -6.40
C ALA A 109 -6.09 -2.95 -7.02
N HIS A 110 -5.59 -3.98 -7.70
CA HIS A 110 -6.38 -5.03 -8.34
C HIS A 110 -6.08 -6.35 -7.65
N THR A 111 -7.11 -7.05 -7.18
CA THR A 111 -6.97 -8.41 -6.63
C THR A 111 -7.93 -9.33 -7.36
N PHE A 112 -7.42 -10.51 -7.74
CA PHE A 112 -8.20 -11.55 -8.40
C PHE A 112 -8.25 -12.77 -7.48
N TYR A 113 -9.45 -13.28 -7.22
CA TYR A 113 -9.65 -14.53 -6.51
C TYR A 113 -10.37 -15.54 -7.37
N GLU A 114 -9.98 -16.80 -7.27
CA GLU A 114 -10.70 -17.92 -7.81
C GLU A 114 -11.17 -18.80 -6.64
N ALA A 115 -12.49 -18.97 -6.56
CA ALA A 115 -13.12 -19.92 -5.66
C ALA A 115 -13.82 -21.03 -6.46
N VAL A 116 -13.75 -22.25 -5.95
CA VAL A 116 -14.54 -23.38 -6.48
C VAL A 116 -15.46 -23.84 -5.38
N VAL A 117 -16.76 -23.85 -5.64
CA VAL A 117 -17.80 -24.21 -4.66
C VAL A 117 -18.51 -25.51 -5.03
N ASN A 118 -19.00 -26.24 -4.02
CA ASN A 118 -19.82 -27.42 -4.24
C ASN A 118 -21.30 -27.03 -4.36
N THR A 119 -21.80 -26.93 -5.58
CA THR A 119 -23.21 -26.65 -5.90
C THR A 119 -24.17 -27.79 -5.55
N ASN A 120 -23.68 -29.00 -5.23
CA ASN A 120 -24.54 -30.13 -4.87
C ASN A 120 -24.98 -30.13 -3.40
N ILE A 121 -24.41 -29.26 -2.58
CA ILE A 121 -24.69 -29.16 -1.14
C ILE A 121 -25.40 -27.84 -0.87
N LYS A 122 -26.50 -27.87 -0.11
CA LYS A 122 -27.36 -26.68 0.16
C LYS A 122 -26.61 -25.50 0.79
N THR A 123 -25.51 -25.75 1.52
CA THR A 123 -24.68 -24.71 2.14
C THR A 123 -23.61 -24.13 1.21
N ILE A 124 -23.46 -24.69 -0.01
CA ILE A 124 -22.48 -24.30 -1.04
C ILE A 124 -21.09 -24.07 -0.44
N PRO A 125 -20.45 -25.11 0.13
CA PRO A 125 -19.13 -24.96 0.73
C PRO A 125 -18.09 -24.60 -0.33
N ILE A 126 -17.16 -23.71 0.03
CA ILE A 126 -15.97 -23.42 -0.77
C ILE A 126 -15.01 -24.60 -0.65
N ILE A 127 -14.71 -25.25 -1.77
CA ILE A 127 -13.79 -26.39 -1.89
C ILE A 127 -12.35 -25.87 -2.08
N SER A 128 -12.20 -24.80 -2.84
CA SER A 128 -10.91 -24.20 -3.15
C SER A 128 -11.02 -22.68 -3.17
N PHE A 129 -10.01 -22.00 -2.65
CA PHE A 129 -9.90 -20.55 -2.67
C PHE A 129 -8.43 -20.20 -2.93
N LYS A 130 -8.16 -19.44 -3.99
CA LYS A 130 -6.79 -19.02 -4.33
C LYS A 130 -6.74 -17.62 -4.92
N GLU A 131 -5.68 -16.89 -4.58
CA GLU A 131 -5.32 -15.64 -5.26
C GLU A 131 -4.74 -15.93 -6.63
N LEU A 132 -5.16 -15.17 -7.64
CA LEU A 132 -4.60 -15.20 -8.97
C LEU A 132 -3.75 -13.95 -9.20
N ALA A 133 -2.59 -14.12 -9.83
CA ALA A 133 -1.72 -13.01 -10.18
C ALA A 133 -2.29 -12.16 -11.34
N ILE A 134 -3.14 -12.76 -12.17
CA ILE A 134 -3.78 -12.15 -13.34
C ILE A 134 -5.18 -12.78 -13.55
N SER A 135 -6.10 -12.01 -14.15
CA SER A 135 -7.42 -12.51 -14.53
C SER A 135 -7.31 -13.61 -15.62
N PRO A 136 -7.99 -14.76 -15.47
CA PRO A 136 -7.99 -15.84 -16.45
C PRO A 136 -8.94 -15.59 -17.63
#